data_AF-A0A522K4T3-F1
#
_entry.id   AF-A0A522K4T3-F1
#
_cell.length_a   1.000
_cell.length_b   1.000
_cell.length_c   1.000
_cell.angle_alpha   90.00
_cell.angle_beta   90.00
_cell.angle_gamma   90.00
#
_symmetry.space_group_name_H-M   'P 1'
#
loop_
_entity.id
_entity.type
_entity.pdbx_description
1 polymer ?
#
loop_
_entity_poly.entity_id
_entity_poly.type
_entity_poly.pdbx_seq_one_letter_code
_entity_poly.pdbx_strand_id
1 'polypeptide(L)'
;MTHTTRDKTRLLNRVRRLRGQVEAIERALDDEKDCGQILHLVAAVRGATNGLMVELLEDHIRFHVVDPRHEADPDKSRGAADLIDVVRAYLK
;
A
#
# COMPACT_ATOMS: atom_id res chain seq x y z
N MET A 1 3.03 -20.58 -0.45
CA MET A 1 2.50 -19.69 -1.52
C MET A 1 2.77 -18.26 -1.09
N THR A 2 3.18 -17.36 -1.99
CA THR A 2 3.38 -15.95 -1.64
C THR A 2 2.04 -15.31 -1.29
N HIS A 3 2.00 -14.44 -0.27
CA HIS A 3 0.77 -13.71 0.09
C HIS A 3 0.14 -12.95 -1.10
N THR A 4 0.99 -12.52 -2.04
CA THR A 4 0.61 -11.88 -3.31
C THR A 4 -0.24 -12.75 -4.24
N THR A 5 -0.21 -14.09 -4.12
CA THR A 5 -1.08 -14.96 -4.94
C THR A 5 -2.42 -15.24 -4.27
N ARG A 6 -2.52 -15.23 -2.94
CA ARG A 6 -3.78 -15.41 -2.20
C ARG A 6 -4.69 -14.19 -2.34
N ASP A 7 -4.13 -12.99 -2.22
CA ASP A 7 -4.88 -11.74 -2.25
C ASP A 7 -4.78 -11.03 -3.63
N LYS A 8 -4.39 -11.78 -4.67
CA LYS A 8 -4.08 -11.29 -6.02
C LYS A 8 -5.17 -10.39 -6.60
N THR A 9 -6.44 -10.80 -6.52
CA THR A 9 -7.55 -10.02 -7.08
C THR A 9 -7.69 -8.67 -6.38
N ARG A 10 -7.54 -8.63 -5.05
CA ARG A 10 -7.60 -7.39 -4.27
C ARG A 10 -6.46 -6.44 -4.68
N LEU A 11 -5.23 -6.94 -4.71
CA LEU A 11 -4.04 -6.17 -5.10
C LEU A 11 -4.15 -5.64 -6.53
N LEU A 12 -4.57 -6.48 -7.48
CA LEU A 12 -4.79 -6.07 -8.87
C LEU A 12 -5.85 -4.97 -8.99
N ASN A 13 -6.94 -5.04 -8.21
CA ASN A 13 -7.94 -3.98 -8.20
C ASN A 13 -7.38 -2.65 -7.67
N ARG A 14 -6.50 -2.67 -6.66
CA ARG A 14 -5.82 -1.44 -6.19
C ARG A 14 -4.90 -0.86 -7.27
N VAL A 15 -4.10 -1.70 -7.94
CA VAL A 15 -3.22 -1.28 -9.02
C VAL A 15 -4.01 -0.69 -10.20
N ARG A 16 -5.14 -1.32 -10.58
CA ARG A 16 -6.03 -0.78 -11.63
C ARG A 16 -6.61 0.59 -11.27
N ARG A 17 -6.95 0.82 -10.00
CA ARG A 17 -7.38 2.15 -9.54
C ARG A 17 -6.25 3.18 -9.62
N LEU A 18 -5.05 2.83 -9.16
CA LEU A 18 -3.87 3.68 -9.27
C LEU A 18 -3.60 4.07 -10.72
N ARG A 19 -3.66 3.11 -11.66
CA ARG A 19 -3.53 3.39 -13.09
C ARG A 19 -4.53 4.44 -13.57
N GLY A 20 -5.82 4.29 -13.22
CA GLY A 20 -6.84 5.27 -13.58
C GLY A 20 -6.60 6.67 -12.98
N GLN A 21 -6.01 6.75 -11.78
CA GLN A 21 -5.62 8.03 -11.18
C GLN A 21 -4.43 8.68 -11.90
N VAL A 22 -3.45 7.87 -12.34
CA VAL A 22 -2.32 8.37 -13.14
C VAL A 22 -2.79 8.86 -14.51
N GLU A 23 -3.66 8.09 -15.18
CA GLU A 23 -4.31 8.53 -16.42
C GLU A 23 -5.12 9.82 -16.25
N ALA A 24 -5.69 10.06 -15.05
CA ALA A 24 -6.39 11.31 -14.75
C ALA A 24 -5.42 12.51 -14.63
N ILE A 25 -4.21 12.31 -14.12
CA ILE A 25 -3.16 13.35 -14.11
C ILE A 25 -2.75 13.69 -15.54
N GLU A 26 -2.51 12.68 -16.37
CA GLU A 26 -2.15 12.86 -17.78
C GLU A 26 -3.21 13.67 -18.53
N ARG A 27 -4.50 13.29 -18.41
CA ARG A 27 -5.60 14.06 -18.99
C ARG A 27 -5.70 15.48 -18.45
N ALA A 28 -5.46 15.69 -17.15
CA ALA A 28 -5.51 17.04 -16.57
C ALA A 28 -4.38 17.95 -17.10
N LEU A 29 -3.22 17.38 -17.42
CA LEU A 29 -2.12 18.10 -18.07
C LEU A 29 -2.44 18.43 -19.53
N ASP A 30 -2.98 17.46 -20.29
CA ASP A 30 -3.39 17.64 -21.69
C ASP A 30 -4.51 18.69 -21.83
N ASP A 31 -5.45 18.69 -20.88
CA ASP A 31 -6.54 19.66 -20.77
C ASP A 31 -6.09 21.04 -20.23
N GLU A 32 -4.80 21.24 -19.95
CA GLU A 32 -4.23 22.46 -19.35
C GLU A 32 -4.98 22.93 -18.08
N LYS A 33 -5.33 21.99 -17.19
CA LYS A 33 -6.01 22.30 -15.92
C LYS A 33 -5.13 23.13 -14.99
N ASP A 34 -5.77 23.83 -14.05
CA ASP A 34 -5.10 24.60 -13.02
C ASP A 34 -4.14 23.73 -12.17
N CYS A 35 -3.01 24.35 -11.77
CA CYS A 35 -1.96 23.70 -10.99
C CYS A 35 -2.51 23.08 -9.69
N GLY A 36 -3.44 23.74 -8.99
CA GLY A 36 -4.06 23.23 -7.78
C GLY A 36 -4.83 21.92 -8.02
N GLN A 37 -5.54 21.80 -9.14
CA GLN A 37 -6.24 20.56 -9.50
C GLN A 37 -5.27 19.40 -9.75
N ILE A 38 -4.18 19.68 -10.46
CA ILE A 38 -3.12 18.68 -10.71
C ILE A 38 -2.48 18.25 -9.38
N LEU A 39 -2.18 19.19 -8.48
CA LEU A 39 -1.62 18.89 -7.16
C LEU A 39 -2.55 18.00 -6.33
N HIS A 40 -3.86 18.21 -6.40
CA HIS A 40 -4.83 17.34 -5.72
C HIS A 40 -4.83 15.92 -6.29
N LEU A 41 -4.75 15.75 -7.62
CA LEU A 41 -4.67 14.44 -8.26
C LEU A 41 -3.37 13.69 -7.87
N VAL A 42 -2.23 14.40 -7.89
CA VAL A 42 -0.94 13.85 -7.45
C VAL A 42 -0.98 13.43 -5.98
N ALA A 43 -1.57 14.25 -5.11
CA ALA A 43 -1.74 13.91 -3.69
C ALA A 43 -2.61 12.65 -3.50
N ALA A 44 -3.66 12.49 -4.31
CA ALA A 44 -4.50 11.28 -4.30
C ALA A 44 -3.73 10.02 -4.74
N VAL A 45 -2.90 10.11 -5.77
CA VAL A 45 -2.03 9.00 -6.21
C VAL A 45 -1.02 8.63 -5.13
N ARG A 46 -0.40 9.63 -4.48
CA ARG A 46 0.52 9.40 -3.36
C ARG A 46 -0.17 8.63 -2.23
N GLY A 47 -1.34 9.07 -1.78
CA GLY A 47 -2.09 8.39 -0.72
C GLY A 47 -2.50 6.96 -1.10
N ALA A 48 -2.95 6.74 -2.35
CA ALA A 48 -3.29 5.41 -2.83
C ALA A 48 -2.06 4.47 -2.90
N THR A 49 -0.90 5.00 -3.29
CA THR A 49 0.37 4.26 -3.35
C THR A 49 0.85 3.88 -1.95
N ASN A 50 0.83 4.84 -1.02
CA ASN A 50 1.15 4.62 0.38
C ASN A 50 0.25 3.53 1.00
N GLY A 51 -1.05 3.61 0.76
CA GLY A 51 -1.98 2.60 1.25
C GLY A 51 -1.70 1.20 0.67
N LEU A 52 -1.25 1.08 -0.58
CA LEU A 52 -0.84 -0.21 -1.16
C LEU A 52 0.45 -0.73 -0.52
N MET A 53 1.42 0.16 -0.27
CA MET A 53 2.68 -0.19 0.39
C MET A 53 2.45 -0.72 1.82
N VAL A 54 1.59 -0.08 2.60
CA VAL A 54 1.22 -0.55 3.95
C VAL A 54 0.68 -1.98 3.93
N GLU A 55 -0.25 -2.28 3.01
CA GLU A 55 -0.84 -3.61 2.88
C GLU A 55 0.21 -4.67 2.52
N LEU A 56 1.06 -4.38 1.52
CA LEU A 56 2.11 -5.31 1.10
C LEU A 56 3.15 -5.54 2.20
N LEU A 57 3.54 -4.50 2.93
CA LEU A 57 4.54 -4.61 4.00
C LEU A 57 3.98 -5.38 5.21
N GLU A 58 2.73 -5.13 5.59
CA GLU A 58 2.04 -5.88 6.63
C GLU A 58 1.98 -7.38 6.31
N ASP A 59 1.57 -7.72 5.09
CA ASP A 59 1.55 -9.11 4.65
C ASP A 59 2.98 -9.69 4.59
N HIS A 60 3.96 -8.93 4.11
CA HIS A 60 5.34 -9.40 4.09
C HIS A 60 5.86 -9.75 5.49
N ILE A 61 5.62 -8.88 6.48
CA ILE A 61 6.00 -9.11 7.88
C ILE A 61 5.35 -10.40 8.39
N ARG A 62 4.04 -10.56 8.20
CA ARG A 62 3.28 -11.71 8.72
C ARG A 62 3.56 -13.05 8.05
N PHE A 63 3.99 -13.05 6.78
CA PHE A 63 4.18 -14.29 6.03
C PHE A 63 5.64 -14.66 5.79
N HIS A 64 6.57 -13.71 5.92
CA HIS A 64 7.98 -13.94 5.60
C HIS A 64 8.94 -13.57 6.74
N VAL A 65 8.55 -12.72 7.68
CA VAL A 65 9.42 -12.29 8.79
C VAL A 65 9.10 -13.05 10.07
N VAL A 66 7.82 -13.02 10.48
CA VAL A 66 7.32 -13.73 11.65
C VAL A 66 5.97 -14.36 11.29
N ASP A 67 5.95 -15.65 10.98
CA ASP A 67 4.70 -16.39 10.83
C ASP A 67 4.14 -16.71 12.23
N PRO A 68 3.03 -16.07 12.65
CA PRO A 68 2.49 -16.25 14.00
C PRO A 68 2.00 -17.69 14.26
N ARG A 69 1.85 -18.52 13.23
CA ARG A 69 1.44 -19.92 13.37
C ARG A 69 2.60 -20.85 13.72
N HIS A 70 3.83 -20.42 13.47
CA HIS A 70 5.03 -21.24 13.64
C HIS A 70 6.08 -20.59 14.56
N GLU A 71 5.92 -19.30 14.88
CA GLU A 71 6.80 -18.61 15.82
C GLU A 71 6.39 -18.91 17.28
N ALA A 72 7.29 -19.57 18.00
CA ALA A 72 7.09 -19.90 19.42
C ALA A 72 7.58 -18.80 20.36
N ASP A 73 8.37 -17.84 19.85
CA ASP A 73 8.87 -16.71 20.61
C ASP A 73 7.84 -15.56 20.69
N PRO A 74 7.26 -15.29 21.88
CA PRO A 74 6.27 -14.23 22.05
C PRO A 74 6.86 -12.81 21.87
N ASP A 75 8.15 -12.62 22.10
CA ASP A 75 8.79 -11.31 21.94
C ASP A 75 8.94 -10.94 20.46
N LYS A 76 9.28 -11.91 19.60
CA LYS A 76 9.30 -11.71 18.14
C LYS A 76 7.92 -11.42 17.57
N SER A 77 6.90 -12.15 18.05
CA SER A 77 5.51 -11.93 17.63
C SER A 77 5.02 -10.53 18.00
N ARG A 78 5.36 -10.05 19.21
CA ARG A 78 5.06 -8.68 19.64
C ARG A 78 5.81 -7.64 18.80
N GLY A 79 7.11 -7.82 18.58
CA GLY A 79 7.91 -6.90 17.77
C GLY A 79 7.42 -6.77 16.32
N ALA A 80 6.92 -7.86 15.73
CA ALA A 80 6.31 -7.83 14.40
C ALA A 80 5.00 -7.01 14.38
N ALA A 81 4.17 -7.14 15.42
CA ALA A 81 2.95 -6.34 15.55
C ALA A 81 3.27 -4.85 15.73
N ASP A 82 4.22 -4.52 16.61
CA ASP A 82 4.67 -3.14 16.84
C ASP A 82 5.21 -2.51 15.54
N LEU A 83 5.99 -3.26 14.76
CA LEU A 83 6.49 -2.79 13.46
C LEU A 83 5.36 -2.51 12.46
N ILE A 84 4.34 -3.35 12.40
CA ILE A 84 3.16 -3.12 11.55
C ILE A 84 2.45 -1.82 11.95
N ASP A 85 2.32 -1.56 13.25
CA ASP A 85 1.68 -0.34 13.74
C ASP A 85 2.49 0.92 13.42
N VAL A 86 3.83 0.86 13.56
CA VAL A 86 4.73 1.94 13.12
C VAL A 86 4.57 2.20 11.63
N VAL A 87 4.60 1.15 10.79
CA VAL A 87 4.41 1.28 9.34
C VAL A 87 3.10 1.98 9.00
N ARG A 88 2.00 1.60 9.66
CA ARG A 88 0.68 2.23 9.46
C ARG A 88 0.63 3.69 9.92
N ALA A 89 1.40 4.05 10.94
CA ALA A 89 1.45 5.42 11.45
C ALA A 89 2.23 6.35 10.53
N TYR A 90 3.36 5.89 9.96
CA TYR A 90 4.27 6.73 9.18
C TYR A 90 4.01 6.73 7.67
N LEU A 91 3.32 5.71 7.13
CA LEU A 91 2.98 5.62 5.71
C LEU A 91 1.51 5.99 5.42
N LYS A 92 0.92 6.87 6.23
CA LYS A 92 -0.38 7.50 5.90
C LYS A 92 -0.22 8.60 4.86
#